data_AF-A0A534NN01-F1
#
_entry.id   AF-A0A534NN01-F1
#
_cell.length_a   1.000
_cell.length_b   1.000
_cell.length_c   1.000
_cell.angle_alpha   90.00
_cell.angle_beta   90.00
_cell.angle_gamma   90.00
#
_symmetry.space_group_name_H-M   'P 1'
#
loop_
_entity.id
_entity.type
_entity.pdbx_description
1 polymer ?
#
loop_
_entity_poly.entity_id
_entity_poly.type
_entity_poly.pdbx_seq_one_letter_code
_entity_poly.pdbx_strand_id
1 'polypeptide(L)'
;MDAVEVESRERVHIRVRENASTLAAWRVSLRAPRGAIVLAEAGGKSWYRGEGDLLGVPQERLAELWKAALSSDTEPELPQYG
;
A
#
# COMPACT_ATOMS: atom_id res chain seq x y z
N MET A 1 7.87 -2.35 17.01
CA MET A 1 7.59 -1.99 15.61
C MET A 1 7.50 -3.30 14.86
N ASP A 2 6.32 -3.67 14.37
CA ASP A 2 6.20 -4.80 13.45
C ASP A 2 7.10 -4.52 12.23
N ALA A 3 8.11 -5.36 12.02
CA ALA A 3 9.01 -5.23 10.90
C ALA A 3 8.22 -5.55 9.62
N VAL A 4 7.94 -4.53 8.83
CA VAL A 4 7.26 -4.67 7.54
C VAL A 4 8.33 -4.75 6.46
N GLU A 5 8.47 -5.91 5.85
CA GLU A 5 9.38 -6.10 4.72
C GLU A 5 8.62 -5.85 3.42
N VAL A 6 8.92 -4.74 2.76
CA VAL A 6 8.34 -4.40 1.46
C VAL A 6 9.07 -5.16 0.37
N GLU A 7 8.32 -5.93 -0.41
CA GLU A 7 8.84 -6.61 -1.59
C GLU A 7 8.80 -5.71 -2.82
N SER A 8 7.71 -4.98 -3.04
CA SER A 8 7.51 -4.14 -4.23
C SER A 8 6.41 -3.11 -4.01
N ARG A 9 6.51 -1.99 -4.73
CA ARG A 9 5.52 -0.92 -4.72
C ARG A 9 5.23 -0.51 -6.15
N GLU A 10 3.97 -0.59 -6.55
CA GLU A 10 3.56 -0.35 -7.92
C GLU A 10 2.24 0.43 -7.96
N ARG A 11 2.10 1.32 -8.94
CA ARG A 11 0.82 1.98 -9.22
C ARG A 11 0.01 1.05 -10.12
N VAL A 12 -1.14 0.61 -9.63
CA VAL A 12 -2.03 -0.33 -10.33
C VAL A 12 -3.34 0.35 -10.68
N HIS A 13 -3.96 -0.09 -11.78
CA HIS A 13 -5.30 0.33 -12.13
C HIS A 13 -6.32 -0.66 -11.56
N ILE A 14 -7.22 -0.18 -10.71
CA ILE A 14 -8.31 -0.98 -10.17
C ILE A 14 -9.64 -0.53 -10.75
N ARG A 15 -10.53 -1.49 -10.97
CA ARG A 15 -11.90 -1.20 -11.43
C ARG A 15 -12.85 -1.26 -10.25
N VAL A 16 -13.46 -0.13 -9.92
CA VAL A 16 -14.47 -0.07 -8.86
C VAL A 16 -15.85 -0.29 -9.49
N ARG A 17 -16.54 -1.35 -9.04
CA ARG A 17 -17.84 -1.75 -9.61
C ARG A 17 -18.92 -0.69 -9.44
N GLU A 18 -18.88 0.06 -8.34
CA GLU A 18 -19.89 1.07 -8.01
C GLU A 18 -19.87 2.31 -8.91
N ASN A 19 -18.80 2.55 -9.67
CA ASN A 19 -18.66 3.78 -10.47
C ASN A 19 -18.19 3.56 -11.91
N ALA A 20 -18.14 2.30 -12.39
CA ALA A 20 -17.66 1.90 -13.72
C ALA A 20 -16.33 2.57 -14.17
N SER A 21 -15.56 3.11 -13.22
CA SER A 21 -14.40 3.95 -13.47
C SER A 21 -13.14 3.19 -13.09
N THR A 22 -12.12 3.30 -13.93
CA THR A 22 -10.78 2.79 -13.63
C THR A 22 -10.06 3.82 -12.78
N LEU A 23 -9.63 3.43 -11.59
CA LEU A 23 -8.93 4.29 -10.66
C LEU A 23 -7.47 3.85 -10.55
N ALA A 24 -6.58 4.83 -10.43
CA ALA A 24 -5.21 4.56 -10.04
C ALA A 24 -5.16 4.32 -8.52
N ALA A 25 -4.61 3.18 -8.13
CA ALA A 25 -4.39 2.77 -6.76
C ALA A 25 -2.91 2.46 -6.57
N TRP A 26 -2.41 2.57 -5.35
CA TRP A 26 -1.09 2.06 -5.03
C TRP A 26 -1.22 0.63 -4.51
N ARG A 27 -0.32 -0.25 -4.91
CA ARG A 27 -0.18 -1.60 -4.36
C ARG A 27 1.21 -1.77 -3.79
N VAL A 28 1.28 -2.24 -2.56
CA VAL A 28 2.52 -2.57 -1.86
C VAL A 28 2.47 -4.06 -1.55
N SER A 29 3.34 -4.83 -2.19
CA SER A 29 3.56 -6.23 -1.87
C SER A 29 4.52 -6.31 -0.69
N LEU A 30 4.14 -7.10 0.32
CA LEU A 30 4.89 -7.32 1.53
C LEU A 30 5.42 -8.76 1.55
N ARG A 31 6.71 -8.90 1.82
CA ARG A 31 7.37 -10.18 2.01
C ARG A 31 7.07 -10.76 3.40
N ALA A 32 6.99 -9.87 4.40
CA ALA A 32 6.62 -10.20 5.78
C ALA A 32 5.89 -9.00 6.41
N PRO A 33 4.64 -9.16 6.91
CA PRO A 33 3.75 -10.29 6.70
C PRO A 33 3.48 -10.54 5.19
N ARG A 34 3.30 -11.81 4.79
CA ARG A 34 3.15 -12.18 3.37
C ARG A 34 1.82 -11.71 2.81
N GLY A 35 1.84 -10.81 1.84
CA GLY A 35 0.62 -10.35 1.21
C GLY A 35 0.81 -9.10 0.39
N ALA A 36 -0.29 -8.39 0.11
CA ALA A 36 -0.21 -7.06 -0.48
C ALA A 36 -1.24 -6.14 0.14
N ILE A 37 -0.92 -4.85 0.21
CA ILE A 37 -1.84 -3.80 0.61
C ILE A 37 -2.10 -2.92 -0.61
N VAL A 38 -3.36 -2.79 -1.00
CA VAL A 38 -3.80 -1.90 -2.07
C VAL A 38 -4.48 -0.69 -1.44
N LEU A 39 -3.94 0.50 -1.68
CA LEU A 39 -4.54 1.78 -1.34
C LEU A 39 -5.30 2.31 -2.56
N ALA A 40 -6.62 2.33 -2.44
CA ALA A 40 -7.54 2.86 -3.43
C ALA A 40 -8.06 4.22 -2.98
N GLU A 41 -8.15 5.16 -3.92
CA GLU A 41 -8.61 6.52 -3.66
C GLU A 41 -9.73 6.86 -4.66
N ALA A 42 -10.94 7.15 -4.18
CA ALA A 42 -12.07 7.54 -5.02
C ALA A 42 -12.96 8.58 -4.34
N GLY A 43 -13.36 9.61 -5.08
CA GLY A 43 -14.35 10.59 -4.61
C GLY A 43 -13.96 11.27 -3.29
N GLY A 44 -12.67 11.49 -3.05
CA GLY A 44 -12.16 12.08 -1.81
C GLY A 44 -12.09 11.13 -0.61
N LYS A 45 -12.37 9.83 -0.80
CA LYS A 45 -12.22 8.79 0.22
C LYS A 45 -11.09 7.84 -0.18
N SER A 46 -10.27 7.46 0.79
CA SER A 46 -9.24 6.45 0.65
C SER A 46 -9.59 5.22 1.49
N TRP A 47 -9.32 4.04 0.96
CA TRP A 47 -9.46 2.78 1.68
C TRP A 47 -8.34 1.81 1.33
N TYR A 48 -8.01 0.96 2.28
CA TYR A 48 -6.98 -0.04 2.15
C TYR A 48 -7.62 -1.39 1.86
N ARG A 49 -6.93 -2.24 1.12
CA ARG A 49 -7.36 -3.60 0.86
C ARG A 49 -6.18 -4.52 1.05
N GLY A 50 -6.26 -5.38 2.06
CA GLY A 50 -5.32 -6.45 2.27
C GLY A 50 -5.60 -7.62 1.33
N GLU A 51 -4.53 -8.21 0.81
CA GLU A 51 -4.51 -9.40 -0.03
C GLU A 51 -3.55 -10.42 0.61
N GLY A 52 -3.82 -11.73 0.45
CA GLY A 52 -3.04 -12.79 1.10
C GLY A 52 -3.35 -12.89 2.59
N ASP A 53 -2.33 -12.97 3.45
CA ASP A 53 -2.51 -13.02 4.92
C ASP A 53 -3.17 -11.75 5.48
N LEU A 54 -3.19 -10.67 4.71
CA LEU A 54 -3.80 -9.40 5.09
C LEU A 54 -5.30 -9.35 4.76
N LEU A 55 -5.85 -10.40 4.16
CA LEU A 55 -7.27 -10.50 3.87
C LEU A 55 -8.08 -10.56 5.18
N GLY A 56 -9.04 -9.65 5.34
CA GLY A 56 -9.86 -9.56 6.55
C GLY A 56 -9.24 -8.76 7.70
N VAL A 57 -8.01 -8.26 7.54
CA VAL A 57 -7.40 -7.33 8.48
C VAL A 57 -8.19 -6.00 8.48
N PRO A 58 -8.48 -5.41 9.65
CA PRO A 58 -9.21 -4.15 9.73
C PRO A 58 -8.44 -2.99 9.07
N GLN A 59 -9.20 -2.02 8.55
CA GLN A 59 -8.66 -0.85 7.84
C GLN A 59 -7.59 -0.10 8.64
N GLU A 60 -7.78 0.05 9.95
CA GLU A 60 -6.85 0.74 10.84
C GLU A 60 -5.50 0.02 10.88
N ARG A 61 -5.50 -1.31 10.94
CA ARG A 61 -4.26 -2.10 10.93
C ARG A 61 -3.57 -2.08 9.57
N LEU A 62 -4.34 -2.11 8.48
CA LEU A 62 -3.79 -1.95 7.14
C LEU A 62 -3.16 -0.57 6.95
N ALA A 63 -3.77 0.48 7.50
CA ALA A 63 -3.23 1.84 7.45
C ALA A 63 -1.90 1.95 8.22
N GLU A 64 -1.78 1.30 9.38
CA GLU A 64 -0.54 1.26 10.15
C GLU A 64 0.56 0.48 9.41
N LEU A 65 0.25 -0.69 8.84
CA LEU A 65 1.20 -1.46 8.03
C LEU A 65 1.61 -0.70 6.76
N TRP A 66 0.69 0.03 6.14
CA TRP A 66 0.96 0.89 5.00
C TRP A 66 1.94 2.02 5.36
N LYS A 67 1.71 2.72 6.48
CA LYS A 67 2.64 3.74 6.99
C LYS A 67 4.00 3.15 7.28
N ALA A 68 4.05 2.00 7.97
CA ALA A 68 5.31 1.31 8.25
C ALA A 68 6.05 0.92 6.96
N ALA A 69 5.32 0.44 5.95
CA ALA A 69 5.89 0.17 4.62
C ALA A 69 6.42 1.43 3.94
N LEU A 70 5.78 2.60 4.12
CA LEU A 70 6.28 3.89 3.62
C LEU A 70 7.55 4.34 4.35
N SER A 71 7.62 4.13 5.66
CA SER A 71 8.80 4.47 6.46
C SER A 71 9.99 3.54 6.27
N SER A 72 9.77 2.31 5.77
CA SER A 72 10.84 1.38 5.41
C SER A 72 11.55 1.73 4.10
N ASP A 73 11.03 2.71 3.35
CA ASP A 73 11.75 3.37 2.27
C ASP A 73 12.80 4.28 2.92
N THR A 74 13.90 3.68 3.37
CA THR A 74 15.14 4.43 3.60
C THR A 74 15.40 5.22 2.31
N GLU A 75 15.26 6.53 2.42
CA GLU A 75 15.61 7.50 1.39
C GLU A 75 16.87 7.03 0.68
N PRO A 76 16.90 6.88 -0.67
CA PRO A 76 18.17 6.93 -1.34
C PRO A 76 18.71 8.31 -1.03
N GLU A 77 19.72 8.36 -0.17
CA GLU A 77 20.56 9.51 0.10
C GLU A 77 20.92 10.15 -1.24
N LEU A 78 20.13 11.15 -1.65
CA LEU A 78 20.35 11.88 -2.87
C LEU A 78 21.76 12.45 -2.74
N PRO A 79 22.69 12.13 -3.65
CA PRO A 79 24.01 12.74 -3.60
C PRO A 79 23.80 14.25 -3.65
N GLN A 80 24.14 14.94 -2.56
CA GLN A 80 24.19 16.39 -2.54
C GLN A 80 25.26 16.79 -3.56
N TYR A 81 24.83 17.16 -4.77
CA TYR A 81 25.71 17.87 -5.69
C TYR A 81 25.98 19.24 -5.05
N GLY A 82 27.21 19.38 -4.55
CA GLY A 82 27.75 20.61 -3.98
C GLY A 82 28.04 21.70 -5.00
#